data_AF-A0A3D3PRR1-F1
#
_entry.id   AF-A0A3D3PRR1-F1
#
_cell.length_a   1.000
_cell.length_b   1.000
_cell.length_c   1.000
_cell.angle_alpha   90.00
_cell.angle_beta   90.00
_cell.angle_gamma   90.00
#
_symmetry.space_group_name_H-M   'P 1'
#
loop_
_entity.id
_entity.type
_entity.pdbx_description
1 polymer ?
#
loop_
_entity_poly.entity_id
_entity_poly.type
_entity_poly.pdbx_seq_one_letter_code
_entity_poly.pdbx_strand_id
1 'polypeptide(L)' 'MQAGEKLRGAEKMARIPVKVIPTEPSQTLRKPTWIRAQFTGTKEVLRLKSVLRDNGLHTVCEEANCP' A
#
# COMPACT_ATOMS: atom_id res chain seq x y z
N MET A 1 22.80 6.68 -9.38
CA MET A 1 21.40 6.76 -9.85
C MET A 1 20.60 7.49 -8.78
N GLN A 2 19.84 8.51 -9.16
CA GLN A 2 19.04 9.28 -8.21
C GLN A 2 17.78 8.48 -7.83
N ALA A 3 17.42 8.48 -6.54
CA ALA A 3 16.20 7.83 -6.09
C ALA A 3 14.99 8.47 -6.78
N GLY A 4 14.04 7.63 -7.25
CA GLY A 4 12.80 8.13 -7.86
C GLY A 4 11.92 8.84 -6.83
N GLU A 5 11.25 9.90 -7.26
CA GLU A 5 10.28 10.61 -6.41
C GLU A 5 9.07 9.73 -6.08
N LYS A 6 8.69 9.69 -4.80
CA LYS A 6 7.63 8.80 -4.29
C LYS A 6 6.25 9.43 -4.48
N LEU A 7 5.62 9.15 -5.61
CA LEU A 7 4.25 9.59 -5.91
C LEU A 7 3.20 8.65 -5.27
N ARG A 8 2.16 9.21 -4.63
CA ARG A 8 1.05 8.44 -4.04
C ARG A 8 -0.31 8.91 -4.57
N GLY A 9 -1.33 8.07 -4.43
CA GLY A 9 -2.71 8.43 -4.74
C GLY A 9 -2.88 9.10 -6.10
N ALA A 10 -3.46 10.30 -6.11
CA ALA A 10 -3.73 11.09 -7.32
C ALA A 10 -2.46 11.36 -8.16
N GLU A 11 -1.33 11.63 -7.52
CA GLU A 11 -0.06 11.94 -8.21
C GLU A 11 0.45 10.73 -9.00
N LYS A 12 0.29 9.52 -8.44
CA LYS A 12 0.61 8.27 -9.14
C LYS A 12 -0.34 8.06 -10.32
N MET A 13 -1.63 8.30 -10.11
CA MET A 13 -2.69 8.05 -11.10
C MET A 13 -2.64 9.04 -12.27
N ALA A 14 -2.17 10.28 -12.06
CA ALA A 14 -2.09 11.32 -13.08
C ALA A 14 -1.23 10.92 -14.29
N ARG A 15 -0.23 10.05 -14.07
CA ARG A 15 0.70 9.55 -15.10
C ARG A 15 0.11 8.47 -16.01
N ILE A 16 -1.04 7.89 -15.66
CA ILE A 16 -1.67 6.83 -16.46
C ILE A 16 -2.26 7.47 -17.73
N PRO A 17 -2.00 6.90 -18.93
CA PRO A 17 -2.53 7.41 -20.20
C PRO A 17 -4.06 7.45 -20.23
N VAL A 18 -4.70 6.42 -19.67
CA VAL A 18 -6.16 6.35 -19.48
C VAL A 18 -6.53 7.01 -18.16
N LYS A 19 -7.38 8.04 -18.20
CA LYS A 19 -7.76 8.79 -17.00
C LYS A 19 -8.77 8.01 -16.17
N VAL A 20 -8.40 7.73 -14.92
CA VAL A 20 -9.28 7.12 -13.92
C VAL A 20 -10.07 8.24 -13.25
N ILE A 21 -11.39 8.20 -13.41
CA ILE A 21 -12.31 9.15 -12.75
C ILE A 21 -12.42 8.73 -11.27
N PRO A 22 -12.16 9.64 -10.30
CA PRO A 22 -12.32 9.33 -8.89
C PRO A 22 -13.76 8.94 -8.57
N THR A 23 -13.94 7.92 -7.72
CA THR A 23 -15.25 7.57 -7.18
C THR A 23 -15.67 8.59 -6.13
N GLU A 24 -16.87 9.15 -6.24
CA GLU A 24 -17.39 10.07 -5.23
C GLU A 24 -17.64 9.35 -3.89
N PRO A 25 -17.51 10.03 -2.73
CA PRO A 25 -17.73 9.41 -1.42
C PRO A 25 -19.11 8.76 -1.27
N SER A 26 -20.14 9.35 -1.89
CA SER A 26 -21.52 8.82 -1.90
C SER A 26 -21.67 7.50 -2.65
N GLN A 27 -20.73 7.17 -3.53
CA GLN A 27 -20.72 5.95 -4.35
C GLN A 27 -19.79 4.85 -3.78
N THR A 28 -19.06 5.15 -2.70
CA THR A 28 -18.08 4.21 -2.14
C THR A 28 -18.78 3.08 -1.38
N LEU A 29 -18.62 1.85 -1.89
CA LEU A 29 -19.18 0.66 -1.25
C LEU A 29 -18.37 0.24 -0.01
N ARG A 30 -19.07 -0.20 1.04
CA ARG A 30 -18.43 -0.75 2.23
C ARG A 30 -17.86 -2.14 1.93
N LYS A 31 -16.64 -2.39 2.39
CA LYS A 31 -16.01 -3.72 2.30
C LYS A 31 -16.89 -4.77 2.99
N PRO A 32 -17.26 -5.89 2.34
CA PRO A 32 -18.00 -6.98 2.99
C PRO A 32 -17.17 -7.61 4.11
N THR A 33 -17.83 -8.32 5.03
CA THR A 33 -17.19 -8.86 6.25
C THR A 33 -16.07 -9.86 5.95
N TRP A 34 -16.22 -10.70 4.93
CA TRP A 34 -15.27 -11.77 4.61
C TRP A 34 -13.91 -11.30 4.07
N ILE A 35 -13.78 -10.08 3.55
CA ILE A 35 -12.48 -9.50 3.13
C ILE A 35 -11.82 -8.59 4.17
N ARG A 36 -12.42 -8.43 5.35
CA ARG A 36 -11.86 -7.57 6.41
C ARG A 36 -10.81 -8.36 7.18
N ALA A 37 -9.55 -8.22 6.78
CA ALA A 37 -8.43 -8.77 7.54
C ALA A 37 -8.33 -8.06 8.91
N GLN A 38 -8.11 -8.83 9.96
CA GLN A 38 -7.68 -8.34 11.26
C GLN A 38 -6.16 -8.51 11.30
N PHE A 39 -5.41 -7.43 11.17
CA PHE A 39 -3.94 -7.52 11.19
C PHE A 39 -3.46 -7.93 12.58
N THR A 40 -2.95 -9.16 12.72
CA THR A 40 -2.52 -9.70 14.02
C THR A 40 -1.04 -9.49 14.32
N GLY A 41 -0.27 -8.89 13.40
CA GLY A 41 1.10 -8.41 13.66
C GLY A 41 1.98 -9.40 14.43
N THR A 42 2.02 -10.66 13.98
CA THR A 42 2.70 -11.74 14.71
C THR A 42 4.17 -11.40 14.96
N LYS A 43 4.78 -12.04 15.97
CA LYS A 43 6.18 -11.80 16.35
C LYS A 43 7.14 -12.00 15.18
N GLU A 44 6.84 -12.95 14.31
CA GLU A 44 7.62 -13.28 13.11
C GLU A 44 7.57 -12.14 12.07
N VAL A 45 6.40 -11.54 11.87
CA VAL A 45 6.24 -10.40 10.95
C VAL A 45 7.01 -9.19 11.47
N LEU A 46 6.97 -8.93 12.78
CA LEU A 46 7.75 -7.86 13.40
C LEU A 46 9.25 -8.09 13.26
N ARG A 47 9.71 -9.32 13.49
CA ARG A 47 11.11 -9.71 13.30
C ARG A 47 11.56 -9.50 11.85
N LEU A 48 10.76 -9.95 10.88
CA LEU A 48 11.07 -9.79 9.46
C LEU A 48 11.16 -8.31 9.06
N LYS A 49 10.23 -7.47 9.54
CA LYS A 49 10.26 -6.03 9.29
C LYS A 49 11.52 -5.36 9.84
N SER A 50 12.02 -5.78 11.01
CA SER A 50 13.30 -5.29 11.54
C SER A 50 14.44 -5.59 10.56
N VAL A 51 14.61 -6.86 10.19
CA VAL A 51 15.69 -7.30 9.30
C VAL A 51 15.67 -6.54 7.97
N LEU A 52 14.49 -6.34 7.37
CA LEU A 52 14.35 -5.60 6.10
C LEU A 52 14.83 -4.15 6.25
N ARG A 53 14.43 -3.47 7.33
CA ARG A 53 14.79 -2.06 7.59
C ARG A 53 16.26 -1.89 7.93
N ASP A 54 16.81 -2.80 8.73
CA ASP A 54 18.24 -2.81 9.11
C ASP A 54 19.15 -2.94 7.87
N ASN A 55 18.66 -3.59 6.81
CA ASN A 55 19.36 -3.75 5.55
C ASN A 55 18.94 -2.73 4.47
N GLY A 56 18.07 -1.77 4.78
CA GLY A 56 17.58 -0.79 3.80
C GLY A 56 16.82 -1.41 2.63
N LEU A 57 16.17 -2.57 2.83
CA LEU A 57 15.43 -3.29 1.80
C LEU A 57 13.95 -2.91 1.80
N HIS A 58 13.36 -2.86 0.61
CA HIS A 58 11.94 -2.56 0.40
C HIS A 58 11.19 -3.79 -0.13
N THR A 59 9.96 -3.99 0.34
CA THR A 59 9.09 -5.07 -0.12
C THR A 59 7.72 -4.56 -0.52
N VAL A 60 7.08 -5.25 -1.47
CA VAL A 60 5.69 -4.94 -1.87
C VAL A 60 4.74 -5.04 -0.68
N CYS A 61 5.00 -5.97 0.25
CA CYS A 61 4.21 -6.13 1.47
C CYS A 61 4.17 -4.85 2.32
N GLU A 62 5.30 -4.15 2.48
CA GLU A 62 5.37 -2.89 3.25
C GLU A 62 4.96 -1.66 2.43
N GLU A 63 5.32 -1.60 1.14
CA GLU A 63 5.05 -0.43 0.31
C GLU A 63 3.60 -0.33 -0.16
N ALA A 64 2.94 -1.47 -0.37
CA ALA A 64 1.54 -1.55 -0.83
C ALA A 64 0.51 -1.58 0.30
N ASN A 65 0.95 -1.49 1.56
CA ASN A 65 0.09 -1.58 2.75
C ASN A 65 -0.82 -2.82 2.70
N CYS A 66 -0.21 -3.99 2.44
CA CYS A 66 -0.91 -5.26 2.39
C CYS A 66 -1.67 -5.49 3.71
N PRO A 67 -2.98 -5.83 3.67
CA PRO A 67 -3.82 -5.97 4.86
C PRO A 67 -3.44 -7.15 5.75
#